data_AF-A0A177LJB0-F1
#
_entry.id   AF-A0A177LJB0-F1
#
_cell.length_a   1.000
_cell.length_b   1.000
_cell.length_c   1.000
_cell.angle_alpha   90.00
_cell.angle_beta   90.00
_cell.angle_gamma   90.00
#
_symmetry.space_group_name_H-M   'P 1'
#
loop_
_entity.id
_entity.type
_entity.pdbx_description
1 polymer ?
#
loop_
_entity_poly.entity_id
_entity_poly.type
_entity_poly.pdbx_seq_one_letter_code
_entity_poly.pdbx_strand_id
1 'polypeptide(L)'
;MEYYFLFLATIFCLYVIYRKATEKNLTMIKSKYLQDKNREIITKYFEKNNFERYRSASNILIYNEENDFSLNPNYQTSRIILLDKDFIYMAVIKENFRLNIPVLTKHIFLKRDLKKLLN
;
A
#
# COMPACT_ATOMS: atom_id res chain seq x y z
N MET A 1 26.98 -30.29 -4.14
CA MET A 1 27.21 -28.86 -3.83
C MET A 1 26.63 -27.94 -4.89
N GLU A 2 26.89 -28.18 -6.19
CA GLU A 2 26.34 -27.34 -7.29
C GLU A 2 24.81 -27.22 -7.33
N TYR A 3 24.08 -28.32 -7.10
CA TYR A 3 22.60 -28.29 -7.08
C TYR A 3 22.02 -27.36 -6.02
N TYR A 4 22.63 -27.30 -4.84
CA TYR A 4 22.19 -26.39 -3.77
C TYR A 4 22.47 -24.93 -4.12
N PHE A 5 23.60 -24.66 -4.80
CA PHE A 5 23.93 -23.32 -5.26
C PHE A 5 22.95 -22.83 -6.34
N LEU A 6 22.64 -23.68 -7.32
CA LEU A 6 21.68 -23.37 -8.38
C LEU A 6 20.27 -23.12 -7.82
N PHE A 7 19.87 -23.90 -6.81
CA PHE A 7 18.61 -23.72 -6.10
C PHE A 7 18.56 -22.36 -5.37
N LEU A 8 19.60 -22.00 -4.62
CA LEU A 8 19.69 -20.71 -3.93
C LEU A 8 19.71 -19.53 -4.91
N ALA A 9 20.44 -19.65 -6.02
CA ALA A 9 20.47 -18.64 -7.08
C ALA A 9 19.07 -18.44 -7.71
N THR A 10 18.33 -19.52 -7.93
CA THR A 10 16.96 -19.47 -8.44
C THR A 10 16.02 -18.73 -7.48
N ILE A 11 16.07 -19.06 -6.18
CA ILE A 11 15.29 -18.36 -5.15
C ILE A 11 15.64 -16.87 -5.12
N PHE A 12 16.93 -16.54 -5.19
CA PHE A 12 17.38 -15.15 -5.20
C PHE A 12 16.88 -14.38 -6.44
N CYS A 13 16.96 -14.98 -7.63
CA CYS A 13 16.41 -14.39 -8.85
C CYS A 13 14.90 -14.13 -8.74
N LEU A 14 14.13 -15.10 -8.24
CA LEU A 14 12.69 -14.94 -7.99
C LEU A 14 12.42 -13.80 -7.00
N TYR A 15 13.22 -13.69 -5.94
CA TYR A 15 13.11 -12.61 -4.97
C TYR A 15 13.41 -11.23 -5.58
N VAL A 16 14.45 -11.10 -6.41
CA VAL A 16 14.80 -9.84 -7.08
C VAL A 16 13.71 -9.41 -8.05
N ILE A 17 13.16 -10.33 -8.84
CA ILE A 17 12.02 -10.05 -9.75
C ILE A 17 10.81 -9.60 -8.95
N TYR A 18 10.46 -10.35 -7.90
CA TYR A 18 9.36 -9.99 -7.01
C TYR A 18 9.56 -8.59 -6.43
N ARG A 19 10.74 -8.31 -5.86
CA ARG A 19 11.09 -6.99 -5.33
C ARG A 19 10.96 -5.89 -6.39
N LYS A 20 11.46 -6.11 -7.61
CA LYS A 20 11.40 -5.13 -8.69
C LYS A 20 9.95 -4.82 -9.11
N ALA A 21 9.11 -5.86 -9.21
CA ALA A 21 7.68 -5.69 -9.47
C ALA A 21 6.96 -4.90 -8.36
N THR A 22 7.52 -4.90 -7.14
CA THR A 22 6.97 -4.16 -5.99
C THR A 22 7.52 -2.75 -5.79
N GLU A 23 8.54 -2.34 -6.56
CA GLU A 23 9.05 -0.97 -6.48
C GLU A 23 7.98 0.02 -6.94
N LYS A 24 7.52 0.82 -5.97
CA LYS A 24 6.69 2.03 -6.10
C LYS A 24 5.83 2.13 -7.36
N ASN A 25 4.65 1.51 -7.30
CA ASN A 25 3.59 1.76 -8.29
C ASN A 25 2.54 2.69 -7.68
N LEU A 26 2.51 3.94 -8.14
CA LEU A 26 1.35 4.79 -7.94
C LEU A 26 0.18 4.16 -8.70
N THR A 27 -0.87 3.77 -7.99
CA THR A 27 -2.02 3.13 -8.63
C THR A 27 -3.17 4.09 -8.72
N MET A 28 -3.74 4.18 -9.91
CA MET A 28 -4.92 4.98 -10.19
C MET A 28 -6.18 4.10 -10.16
N ILE A 29 -7.23 4.63 -9.53
CA ILE A 29 -8.59 4.08 -9.53
C ILE A 29 -9.51 5.19 -10.03
N LYS A 30 -10.28 4.90 -11.08
CA LYS A 30 -11.39 5.76 -11.50
C LYS A 30 -12.60 5.44 -10.64
N SER A 31 -13.18 6.46 -10.02
CA SER A 31 -14.39 6.37 -9.21
C SER A 31 -15.61 6.82 -10.00
N LYS A 32 -16.78 6.32 -9.59
CA LYS A 32 -18.09 6.82 -10.02
C LYS A 32 -18.50 8.12 -9.32
N TYR A 33 -17.87 8.47 -8.20
CA TYR A 33 -18.26 9.62 -7.37
C TYR A 33 -17.30 10.80 -7.49
N LEU A 34 -17.79 11.97 -7.08
CA LEU A 34 -16.99 13.20 -6.93
C LEU A 34 -16.12 13.16 -5.66
N GLN A 35 -15.12 14.04 -5.63
CA GLN A 35 -14.07 14.09 -4.61
C GLN A 35 -14.58 14.02 -3.17
N ASP A 36 -15.62 14.77 -2.81
CA ASP A 36 -16.13 14.82 -1.42
C ASP A 36 -16.68 13.47 -0.96
N LYS A 37 -17.44 12.81 -1.84
CA LYS A 37 -18.00 11.49 -1.55
C LYS A 37 -16.91 10.41 -1.55
N ASN A 38 -15.90 10.53 -2.42
CA ASN A 38 -14.72 9.66 -2.39
C ASN A 38 -13.99 9.78 -1.06
N ARG A 39 -13.80 11.01 -0.58
CA ARG A 39 -13.18 11.29 0.71
C ARG A 39 -13.93 10.62 1.85
N GLU A 40 -15.25 10.75 1.87
CA GLU A 40 -16.10 10.15 2.91
C GLU A 40 -15.99 8.62 2.94
N ILE A 41 -16.14 7.97 1.76
CA ILE A 41 -16.06 6.51 1.63
C ILE A 41 -14.70 5.99 2.08
N ILE A 42 -13.63 6.62 1.61
CA ILE A 42 -12.25 6.23 1.93
C ILE A 42 -11.96 6.43 3.41
N THR A 43 -12.41 7.55 3.97
CA THR A 43 -12.26 7.84 5.40
C THR A 43 -12.93 6.78 6.25
N LYS A 44 -14.20 6.43 5.96
CA LYS A 44 -14.95 5.38 6.65
C LYS A 44 -14.27 4.02 6.53
N TYR A 45 -13.70 3.70 5.37
CA TYR A 45 -12.92 2.48 5.19
C TYR A 45 -11.72 2.44 6.11
N PHE A 46 -10.93 3.53 6.18
CA PHE A 46 -9.74 3.55 7.02
C PHE A 46 -10.07 3.50 8.51
N GLU A 47 -11.11 4.23 8.95
CA GLU A 47 -11.58 4.20 10.33
C GLU A 47 -12.10 2.81 10.73
N LYS A 48 -12.87 2.14 9.85
CA LYS A 48 -13.36 0.77 10.10
C LYS A 48 -12.24 -0.26 10.28
N ASN A 49 -11.10 -0.04 9.62
CA ASN A 49 -9.96 -0.95 9.68
C ASN A 49 -8.91 -0.51 10.71
N ASN A 50 -9.26 0.42 11.63
CA ASN A 50 -8.38 0.92 12.70
C ASN A 50 -7.05 1.50 12.20
N PHE A 51 -7.05 2.12 11.01
CA PHE A 51 -5.87 2.84 10.54
C PHE A 51 -5.78 4.22 11.20
N GLU A 52 -4.59 4.59 11.66
CA GLU A 52 -4.36 5.89 12.28
C GLU A 52 -4.26 6.99 11.23
N ARG A 53 -5.01 8.08 11.41
CA ARG A 53 -4.92 9.23 10.52
C ARG A 53 -3.68 10.06 10.89
N TYR A 54 -2.68 10.05 10.00
CA TYR A 54 -1.46 10.83 10.18
C TYR A 54 -1.61 12.26 9.65
N ARG A 55 -2.14 12.43 8.43
CA ARG A 55 -2.37 13.75 7.82
C ARG A 55 -3.60 13.73 6.93
N SER A 56 -4.36 14.81 6.97
CA SER A 56 -5.51 15.03 6.09
C SER A 56 -5.48 16.46 5.56
N ALA A 57 -5.34 16.63 4.26
CA ALA A 57 -5.45 17.89 3.54
C ALA A 57 -6.64 17.82 2.55
N SER A 58 -6.93 18.90 1.82
CA SER A 58 -8.06 18.96 0.88
C SER A 58 -8.06 17.80 -0.13
N ASN A 59 -6.89 17.44 -0.66
CA ASN A 59 -6.76 16.46 -1.74
C ASN A 59 -5.90 15.26 -1.33
N ILE A 60 -5.43 15.19 -0.09
CA ILE A 60 -4.46 14.19 0.37
C ILE A 60 -4.93 13.58 1.69
N LEU A 61 -4.94 12.26 1.76
CA LEU A 61 -5.17 11.51 2.98
C LEU A 61 -3.98 10.58 3.23
N ILE A 62 -3.40 10.65 4.42
CA ILE A 62 -2.30 9.78 4.84
C ILE A 62 -2.74 9.03 6.08
N TYR A 63 -2.70 7.71 5.97
CA TYR A 63 -3.06 6.78 7.02
C TYR A 63 -1.89 5.86 7.32
N ASN A 64 -1.59 5.68 8.61
CA ASN A 64 -0.56 4.78 9.08
C ASN A 64 -1.20 3.52 9.67
N GLU A 65 -0.46 2.43 9.58
CA GLU A 65 -0.75 1.16 10.22
C GLU A 65 0.49 0.78 11.01
N GLU A 66 0.32 0.65 12.33
CA GLU A 66 1.31 -0.03 13.17
C GLU A 66 1.30 -1.52 12.80
N ASN A 67 2.45 -2.11 12.52
CA ASN A 67 2.51 -3.56 12.29
C ASN A 67 2.69 -4.27 13.63
N ASP A 68 1.60 -4.84 14.16
CA ASP A 68 1.62 -5.68 15.36
C ASP A 68 2.61 -6.87 15.25
N PHE A 69 2.86 -7.35 14.03
CA PHE A 69 3.79 -8.46 13.76
C PHE A 69 5.24 -8.03 13.53
N SER A 70 5.56 -6.75 13.70
CA SER A 70 6.90 -6.25 13.42
C SER A 70 7.78 -6.29 14.67
N LEU A 71 8.97 -6.87 14.55
CA LEU A 71 9.95 -7.00 15.64
C LEU A 71 10.49 -5.65 16.16
N ASN A 72 10.07 -4.52 15.57
CA ASN A 72 10.49 -3.18 15.99
C ASN A 72 9.25 -2.25 15.93
N PRO A 73 8.89 -1.59 17.04
CA PRO A 73 7.72 -0.71 17.11
C PRO A 73 7.78 0.50 16.15
N ASN A 74 8.96 0.82 15.61
CA ASN A 74 9.14 1.92 14.65
C ASN A 74 8.79 1.54 13.19
N TYR A 75 8.28 0.33 12.93
CA TYR A 75 7.89 -0.11 11.58
C TYR A 75 6.44 0.25 11.25
N GLN A 76 6.26 1.39 10.60
CA GLN A 76 4.96 1.86 10.13
C GLN A 76 4.76 1.60 8.64
N THR A 77 3.53 1.25 8.26
CA THR A 77 3.10 1.21 6.86
C THR A 77 2.18 2.40 6.57
N SER A 78 2.69 3.38 5.83
CA SER A 78 1.91 4.55 5.40
C SER A 78 1.20 4.27 4.10
N ARG A 79 -0.07 4.67 4.04
CA ARG A 79 -0.92 4.63 2.86
C ARG A 79 -1.26 6.06 2.50
N ILE A 80 -0.82 6.48 1.33
CA ILE A 80 -1.02 7.83 0.80
C ILE A 80 -2.10 7.72 -0.26
N ILE A 81 -3.17 8.48 -0.09
CA ILE A 81 -4.26 8.62 -1.04
C ILE A 81 -4.30 10.06 -1.52
N LEU A 82 -4.30 10.25 -2.83
CA LEU A 82 -4.51 11.53 -3.48
C LEU A 82 -5.87 11.49 -4.19
N LEU A 83 -6.68 12.50 -3.97
CA LEU A 83 -7.98 12.67 -4.58
C LEU A 83 -7.90 13.78 -5.61
N ASP A 84 -8.27 13.47 -6.85
CA ASP A 84 -8.36 14.43 -7.94
C ASP A 84 -9.64 14.18 -8.72
N LYS A 85 -10.69 14.98 -8.46
CA LYS A 85 -12.02 14.85 -9.08
C LYS A 85 -12.60 13.43 -8.92
N ASP A 86 -12.69 12.68 -10.02
CA ASP A 86 -13.14 11.28 -10.09
C ASP A 86 -11.99 10.26 -10.07
N PHE A 87 -10.74 10.73 -9.98
CA PHE A 87 -9.55 9.89 -9.87
C PHE A 87 -9.02 9.82 -8.45
N ILE A 88 -8.58 8.63 -8.08
CA ILE A 88 -7.97 8.35 -6.79
C ILE A 88 -6.64 7.69 -7.05
N TYR A 89 -5.57 8.33 -6.61
CA TYR A 89 -4.23 7.76 -6.67
C TYR A 89 -3.86 7.23 -5.29
N MET A 90 -3.29 6.03 -5.27
CA MET A 90 -2.88 5.38 -4.03
C MET A 90 -1.42 4.93 -4.11
N ALA A 91 -0.72 5.08 -3.00
CA ALA A 91 0.62 4.55 -2.80
C ALA A 91 0.72 3.96 -1.38
N VAL A 92 1.47 2.87 -1.25
CA VAL A 92 1.77 2.24 0.04
C VAL A 92 3.28 2.26 0.24
N ILE A 93 3.73 2.83 1.36
CA ILE A 93 5.12 2.98 1.73
C ILE A 93 5.33 2.27 3.06
N LYS A 94 6.38 1.46 3.18
CA LYS A 94 6.83 0.92 4.46
C LYS A 94 8.04 1.74 4.91
N GLU A 95 7.96 2.34 6.08
CA GLU A 95 9.08 3.06 6.67
C GLU A 95 10.02 2.11 7.43
N ASN A 96 11.30 2.49 7.48
CA ASN A 96 12.38 1.89 8.28
C ASN A 96 12.83 0.45 7.97
N PHE A 97 12.22 -0.32 7.08
CA PHE A 97 12.67 -1.71 6.82
C PHE A 97 14.02 -1.71 6.08
N ARG A 98 15.13 -2.09 6.75
CA ARG A 98 16.48 -2.20 6.14
C ARG A 98 16.51 -3.19 4.97
N LEU A 99 15.66 -4.21 5.05
CA LEU A 99 15.34 -5.06 3.92
C LEU A 99 14.19 -4.34 3.21
N ASN A 100 14.20 -4.10 1.90
CA ASN A 100 13.03 -3.51 1.25
C ASN A 100 11.95 -4.58 1.08
N ILE A 101 11.23 -4.95 2.15
CA ILE A 101 10.20 -5.99 2.06
C ILE A 101 9.13 -5.53 1.08
N PRO A 102 8.87 -6.34 0.04
CA PRO A 102 7.80 -6.14 -0.92
C PRO A 102 6.45 -5.77 -0.30
N VAL A 103 5.81 -4.72 -0.82
CA VAL A 103 4.48 -4.23 -0.36
C VAL A 103 3.33 -4.67 -1.26
N LEU A 104 3.57 -5.55 -2.24
CA LEU A 104 2.61 -5.86 -3.31
C LEU A 104 1.28 -6.35 -2.77
N THR A 105 1.30 -7.25 -1.79
CA THR A 105 0.08 -7.86 -1.24
C THR A 105 -0.79 -6.78 -0.60
N LYS A 106 -0.23 -5.96 0.31
CA LYS A 106 -0.93 -4.82 0.92
C LYS A 106 -1.48 -3.88 -0.14
N HIS A 107 -0.69 -3.60 -1.18
CA HIS A 107 -1.09 -2.74 -2.28
C HIS A 107 -2.25 -3.34 -3.12
N ILE A 108 -2.21 -4.63 -3.45
CA ILE A 108 -3.26 -5.33 -4.22
C ILE A 108 -4.56 -5.41 -3.42
N PHE A 109 -4.51 -5.77 -2.13
CA PHE A 109 -5.69 -5.86 -1.27
C PHE A 109 -6.37 -4.49 -1.14
N LEU A 110 -5.59 -3.45 -0.80
CA LEU A 110 -6.11 -2.10 -0.69
C LEU A 110 -6.75 -1.61 -2.01
N LYS A 111 -6.09 -1.86 -3.14
CA LYS A 111 -6.64 -1.52 -4.47
C LYS A 111 -7.98 -2.22 -4.71
N ARG A 112 -8.05 -3.52 -4.43
CA ARG A 112 -9.25 -4.33 -4.66
C ARG A 112 -10.41 -3.84 -3.80
N ASP A 113 -10.16 -3.57 -2.53
CA ASP A 113 -11.18 -3.15 -1.58
C ASP A 113 -11.70 -1.74 -1.91
N LEU A 114 -10.80 -0.79 -2.19
CA LEU A 114 -11.18 0.55 -2.62
C LEU A 114 -11.95 0.51 -3.94
N LYS A 115 -11.51 -0.30 -4.92
CA LYS A 115 -12.23 -0.44 -6.19
C LYS A 115 -13.65 -0.97 -6.00
N LYS A 116 -13.90 -1.86 -5.04
CA LYS A 116 -15.26 -2.35 -4.72
C LYS A 116 -16.15 -1.29 -4.08
N LEU A 117 -15.57 -0.35 -3.34
CA LEU A 117 -16.33 0.70 -2.65
C LEU A 117 -16.66 1.89 -3.56
N LEU A 118 -15.81 2.13 -4.57
CA LEU A 118 -15.81 3.35 -5.37
C LEU A 118 -16.34 3.16 -6.79
N ASN A 119 -16.70 1.93 -7.16
CA ASN A 119 -17.18 1.52 -8.48
C ASN A 119 -18.50 0.74 -8.33
#